data_AF-A0A6H5KMZ7-F1
#
_entry.id   AF-A0A6H5KMZ7-F1
#
_cell.length_a   1.000
_cell.length_b   1.000
_cell.length_c   1.000
_cell.angle_alpha   90.00
_cell.angle_beta   90.00
_cell.angle_gamma   90.00
#
_symmetry.space_group_name_H-M   'P 1'
#
loop_
_entity.id
_entity.type
_entity.pdbx_description
1 polymer ?
#
loop_
_entity_poly.entity_id
_entity_poly.type
_entity_poly.pdbx_seq_one_letter_code
_entity_poly.pdbx_strand_id
1 'polypeptide(L)'
;MAAAVYINDKSVVELVPYAARRIAFRLDVGPFALLYLAVYWAILSLDTKDRWGQAVVLVALPCVLACHLLVFLSTQWSIRFMCLVSQWRVASIDRAEVGDVAD
;
A
#
# COMPACT_ATOMS: atom_id res chain seq x y z
N MET A 1 21.31 -2.48 8.67
CA MET A 1 22.46 -3.15 8.05
C MET A 1 21.93 -4.29 7.21
N ALA A 2 22.37 -4.46 5.97
CA ALA A 2 21.98 -5.61 5.15
C ALA A 2 22.86 -6.80 5.55
N ALA A 3 22.25 -7.97 5.73
CA ALA A 3 22.99 -9.19 6.06
C ALA A 3 23.31 -9.90 4.75
N ALA A 4 24.59 -10.16 4.46
CA ALA A 4 24.96 -10.97 3.32
C ALA A 4 24.94 -12.45 3.75
N VAL A 5 24.09 -13.26 3.12
CA VAL A 5 24.11 -14.71 3.32
C VAL A 5 24.67 -15.39 2.07
N TYR A 6 25.63 -16.27 2.28
CA TYR A 6 26.24 -17.10 1.24
C TYR A 6 25.43 -18.39 1.12
N ILE A 7 24.72 -18.57 -0.01
CA ILE A 7 23.89 -19.75 -0.25
C ILE A 7 24.73 -20.89 -0.86
N ASN A 8 25.85 -20.55 -1.51
CA ASN A 8 26.91 -21.44 -1.94
C ASN A 8 28.15 -20.57 -2.23
N ASP A 9 29.36 -21.16 -2.37
CA ASP A 9 30.67 -20.48 -2.53
C ASP A 9 30.76 -19.42 -3.67
N LYS A 10 29.67 -19.21 -4.44
CA LYS A 10 29.60 -18.31 -5.60
C LYS A 10 28.44 -17.31 -5.58
N SER A 11 27.48 -17.35 -4.65
CA SER A 11 26.34 -16.43 -4.64
C SER A 11 26.17 -15.72 -3.30
N VAL A 12 26.53 -14.43 -3.29
CA VAL A 12 26.22 -13.50 -2.21
C VAL A 12 24.82 -12.97 -2.43
N VAL A 13 23.89 -13.29 -1.54
CA VAL A 13 22.55 -12.72 -1.54
C VAL A 13 22.44 -11.71 -0.41
N GLU A 14 22.16 -10.45 -0.77
CA GLU A 14 21.92 -9.38 0.18
C GLU A 14 20.50 -9.54 0.76
N LEU A 15 20.42 -9.92 2.03
CA LEU A 15 19.16 -9.96 2.77
C LEU A 15 18.89 -8.59 3.38
N VAL A 16 17.75 -8.02 2.97
CA VAL A 16 17.21 -6.80 3.56
C VAL A 16 16.05 -7.22 4.47
N PRO A 17 16.15 -7.01 5.80
CA PRO A 17 15.06 -7.35 6.71
C PRO A 17 13.90 -6.35 6.56
N TYR A 18 12.69 -6.91 6.45
CA TYR A 18 11.44 -6.18 6.32
C TYR A 18 10.48 -6.62 7.44
N ALA A 19 9.86 -5.68 8.15
CA ALA A 19 8.80 -5.97 9.12
C ALA A 19 7.43 -5.65 8.52
N ALA A 20 6.42 -6.44 8.92
CA ALA A 20 5.05 -6.24 8.51
C ALA A 20 4.56 -4.85 8.96
N ARG A 21 4.01 -4.08 8.01
CA ARG A 21 3.38 -2.80 8.31
C ARG A 21 1.95 -3.07 8.78
N ARG A 22 1.54 -2.46 9.89
CA ARG A 22 0.15 -2.49 10.38
C ARG A 22 -0.81 -2.17 9.23
N ILE A 23 -1.89 -2.94 9.11
CA ILE A 23 -2.81 -2.91 7.95
C ILE A 23 -3.32 -1.49 7.66
N ALA A 24 -3.65 -0.72 8.71
CA ALA A 24 -4.11 0.66 8.59
C ALA A 24 -3.10 1.63 7.95
N PHE A 25 -1.80 1.34 8.04
CA PHE A 25 -0.73 2.15 7.45
C PHE A 25 -0.24 1.61 6.10
N ARG A 26 -0.76 0.47 5.62
CA ARG A 26 -0.44 -0.02 4.27
C ARG A 26 -0.77 1.08 3.27
N LEU A 27 0.16 1.36 2.37
CA LEU A 27 0.02 2.42 1.38
C LEU A 27 -1.14 2.16 0.41
N ASP A 28 -1.66 0.93 0.39
CA ASP A 28 -2.82 0.52 -0.40
C ASP A 28 -4.16 0.75 0.33
N VAL A 29 -4.14 0.80 1.67
CA VAL A 29 -5.37 0.83 2.48
C VAL A 29 -5.57 2.22 3.07
N GLY A 30 -4.54 2.78 3.73
CA GLY A 30 -4.63 4.07 4.42
C GLY A 30 -5.00 5.25 3.50
N PRO A 31 -4.17 5.58 2.49
CA PRO A 31 -4.42 6.74 1.65
C PRO A 31 -5.66 6.55 0.78
N PHE A 32 -5.97 5.33 0.33
CA PHE A 32 -7.19 5.08 -0.43
C PHE A 32 -8.46 5.15 0.43
N ALA A 33 -8.42 4.72 1.70
CA ALA A 33 -9.55 4.93 2.61
C ALA A 33 -9.85 6.42 2.82
N LEU A 34 -8.80 7.24 2.99
CA LEU A 34 -8.95 8.70 3.03
C LEU A 34 -9.49 9.27 1.72
N LEU A 35 -9.01 8.75 0.58
CA LEU A 35 -9.45 9.19 -0.74
C LEU A 35 -10.95 8.88 -0.97
N TYR A 36 -11.40 7.66 -0.63
CA TYR A 36 -12.81 7.29 -0.71
C TYR A 36 -13.68 8.11 0.24
N LEU A 37 -13.21 8.38 1.45
CA LEU A 37 -13.91 9.25 2.40
C LEU A 37 -14.04 10.68 1.85
N ALA A 38 -12.98 11.23 1.26
CA ALA A 38 -12.99 12.55 0.65
C ALA A 38 -13.95 12.62 -0.54
N VAL A 39 -13.96 11.58 -1.40
CA VAL A 39 -14.91 11.47 -2.53
C VAL A 39 -16.34 11.38 -2.01
N TYR A 40 -16.59 10.58 -0.98
CA TYR A 40 -17.90 10.47 -0.36
C TYR A 40 -18.39 11.82 0.18
N TRP A 41 -17.54 12.54 0.90
CA TRP A 41 -17.83 13.89 1.39
C TRP A 41 -18.09 14.90 0.25
N ALA A 42 -17.31 14.83 -0.82
CA ALA A 42 -17.49 15.68 -1.98
C ALA A 42 -18.83 15.42 -2.67
N ILE A 43 -19.23 14.15 -2.83
CA ILE A 43 -20.52 13.76 -3.42
C ILE A 43 -21.68 14.28 -2.55
N LEU A 44 -21.58 14.20 -1.23
CA LEU A 44 -22.60 14.73 -0.32
C LEU A 44 -22.71 16.26 -0.38
N SER A 45 -21.62 16.95 -0.68
CA SER A 45 -21.56 18.41 -0.73
C SER A 45 -22.00 18.98 -2.09
N LEU A 46 -21.99 18.15 -3.13
CA LEU A 46 -22.40 18.52 -4.49
C LEU A 46 -23.92 18.38 -4.64
N ASP A 47 -24.56 19.36 -5.28
CA ASP A 47 -25.97 19.23 -5.68
C ASP A 47 -26.08 18.36 -6.93
N THR A 48 -26.13 17.04 -6.76
CA THR A 48 -26.13 16.05 -7.86
C THR A 48 -27.32 16.12 -8.83
N LYS A 49 -28.22 17.11 -8.69
CA LYS A 49 -29.22 17.45 -9.71
C LYS A 49 -28.64 18.27 -10.85
N ASP A 50 -27.51 18.94 -10.65
CA ASP A 50 -26.85 19.67 -11.71
C ASP A 50 -26.06 18.71 -12.63
N ARG A 51 -25.99 19.07 -13.92
CA ARG A 51 -25.32 18.23 -14.93
C ARG A 51 -23.82 18.05 -14.63
N TRP A 52 -23.20 19.03 -13.97
CA TRP A 52 -21.79 19.02 -13.65
C TRP A 52 -21.48 18.13 -12.44
N GLY A 53 -22.28 18.20 -11.36
CA GLY A 53 -22.16 17.31 -10.22
C GLY A 53 -22.31 15.84 -10.63
N GLN A 54 -23.28 15.51 -11.50
CA GLN A 54 -23.41 14.15 -12.02
C GLN A 54 -22.18 13.68 -12.79
N ALA A 55 -21.62 14.53 -13.67
CA ALA A 55 -20.42 14.20 -14.43
C ALA A 55 -19.21 13.95 -13.52
N VAL A 56 -19.06 14.75 -12.45
CA VAL A 56 -17.98 14.58 -11.46
C VAL A 56 -18.11 13.25 -10.74
N VAL A 57 -19.31 12.87 -10.27
CA VAL A 57 -19.52 11.57 -9.60
C VAL A 57 -19.22 10.41 -10.56
N LEU A 58 -19.67 10.52 -11.81
CA LEU A 58 -19.51 9.46 -12.81
C LEU A 58 -18.05 9.24 -13.22
N VAL A 59 -17.17 10.23 -13.05
CA VAL A 59 -15.75 10.14 -13.41
C VAL A 59 -14.87 9.87 -12.18
N ALA A 60 -15.12 10.56 -11.06
CA ALA A 60 -14.28 10.48 -9.88
C ALA A 60 -14.24 9.07 -9.28
N LEU A 61 -15.40 8.43 -9.12
CA LEU A 61 -15.48 7.07 -8.57
C LEU A 61 -14.74 6.02 -9.40
N PRO A 62 -14.96 5.88 -10.72
CA PRO A 62 -14.24 4.90 -11.51
C PRO A 62 -12.75 5.22 -11.63
N CYS A 63 -12.34 6.50 -11.66
CA CYS A 63 -10.92 6.86 -11.63
C CYS A 63 -10.25 6.39 -10.34
N VAL A 64 -10.88 6.66 -9.19
CA VAL A 64 -10.37 6.23 -7.88
C VAL A 64 -10.30 4.70 -7.78
N LEU A 65 -11.34 4.01 -8.24
CA LEU A 65 -11.37 2.56 -8.29
C LEU A 65 -10.28 1.99 -9.21
N ALA A 66 -10.09 2.56 -10.40
CA ALA A 66 -9.05 2.13 -11.33
C ALA A 66 -7.65 2.33 -10.74
N CYS A 67 -7.38 3.48 -10.11
CA CYS A 67 -6.12 3.72 -9.42
C CYS A 67 -5.89 2.71 -8.28
N HIS A 68 -6.92 2.42 -7.48
CA HIS A 68 -6.84 1.44 -6.41
C HIS A 68 -6.51 0.04 -6.95
N LEU A 69 -7.21 -0.37 -8.01
CA LEU A 69 -6.99 -1.68 -8.65
C LEU A 69 -5.58 -1.78 -9.24
N LEU A 70 -5.06 -0.70 -9.82
CA LEU A 70 -3.74 -0.66 -10.43
C LEU A 70 -2.63 -0.77 -9.38
N VAL A 71 -2.80 -0.14 -8.21
CA VAL A 71 -1.90 -0.33 -7.06
C VAL A 71 -1.99 -1.76 -6.55
N PHE A 72 -3.19 -2.29 -6.35
CA PHE A 72 -3.40 -3.66 -5.90
C PHE A 72 -2.73 -4.69 -6.84
N LEU A 73 -2.96 -4.56 -8.16
CA LEU A 73 -2.30 -5.39 -9.18
C LEU A 73 -0.78 -5.24 -9.15
N SER A 74 -0.28 -4.01 -8.99
CA SER A 74 1.17 -3.76 -8.87
C SER A 74 1.78 -4.46 -7.66
N THR A 75 1.05 -4.58 -6.54
CA THR A 75 1.53 -5.35 -5.37
C THR A 75 1.60 -6.86 -5.63
N GLN A 76 0.70 -7.40 -6.46
CA GLN A 76 0.69 -8.83 -6.81
C GLN A 76 1.78 -9.19 -7.83
N TRP A 77 2.13 -8.26 -8.72
CA TRP A 77 3.05 -8.51 -9.84
C TRP A 77 4.52 -8.27 -9.51
N SER A 78 4.82 -7.50 -8.45
CA SER A 78 6.20 -7.14 -8.11
C SER A 78 6.46 -7.27 -6.63
N ILE A 79 7.35 -8.20 -6.27
CA ILE A 79 7.82 -8.42 -4.89
C ILE A 79 8.45 -7.14 -4.32
N ARG A 80 9.18 -6.38 -5.15
CA ARG A 80 9.75 -5.08 -4.75
C ARG A 80 8.67 -4.07 -4.37
N PHE A 81 7.58 -4.03 -5.14
CA PHE A 81 6.46 -3.13 -4.88
C PHE A 81 5.64 -3.59 -3.67
N MET A 82 5.48 -4.91 -3.49
CA MET A 82 4.86 -5.50 -2.31
C MET A 82 5.62 -5.14 -1.02
N CYS A 83 6.94 -5.30 -1.00
CA CYS A 83 7.78 -4.92 0.13
C CYS A 83 7.66 -3.41 0.44
N LEU A 84 7.60 -2.55 -0.59
CA LEU A 84 7.48 -1.10 -0.40
C LEU A 84 6.11 -0.69 0.17
N VAL A 85 5.04 -1.31 -0.30
CA VAL A 85 3.65 -0.98 0.08
C VAL A 85 3.28 -1.57 1.46
N SER A 86 3.73 -2.79 1.74
CA SER A 86 3.25 -3.58 2.87
C SER A 86 4.26 -3.77 3.99
N GLN A 87 5.52 -3.40 3.78
CA GLN A 87 6.57 -3.63 4.77
C GLN A 87 7.39 -2.36 5.03
N TRP A 88 7.93 -2.24 6.23
CA TRP A 88 8.96 -1.24 6.53
C TRP A 88 10.31 -1.92 6.52
N ARG A 89 11.31 -1.24 5.93
CA ARG A 89 12.69 -1.69 6.01
C ARG A 89 13.18 -1.46 7.44
N VAL A 90 13.62 -2.51 8.11
CA VAL A 90 14.08 -2.44 9.50
C VAL A 90 15.61 -2.43 9.53
N ALA A 91 16.19 -1.73 10.50
CA ALA A 91 17.65 -1.60 10.61
C ALA A 91 18.32 -2.85 11.19
N SER A 92 17.60 -3.67 11.96
CA SER A 92 18.08 -4.84 12.72
C SER A 92 17.09 -6.00 12.69
N ILE A 93 17.61 -7.23 12.69
CA ILE A 93 16.83 -8.48 12.61
C ILE A 93 16.03 -8.73 13.90
N ASP A 94 16.56 -8.37 15.08
CA ASP A 94 15.90 -8.56 16.38
C ASP A 94 14.52 -7.87 16.51
N ARG A 95 14.25 -6.85 15.68
CA ARG A 95 12.96 -6.14 15.68
C ARG A 95 11.93 -6.70 14.69
N ALA A 96 12.35 -7.60 13.80
CA ALA A 96 11.43 -8.23 12.86
C ALA A 96 10.58 -9.32 13.54
N GLU A 97 11.14 -10.03 14.54
CA GLU A 97 10.45 -11.12 15.25
C GLU A 97 9.50 -10.63 16.35
N VAL A 98 9.84 -9.53 17.04
CA VAL A 98 9.02 -8.99 18.15
C VAL A 98 7.65 -8.48 17.68
N GLY A 99 7.50 -8.15 16.40
CA GLY A 99 6.22 -7.72 15.82
C GLY A 99 5.20 -8.84 15.61
N ASP A 100 5.62 -10.11 15.65
CA ASP A 100 4.74 -11.27 15.38
C ASP A 100 4.19 -11.90 16.68
N VAL A 101 4.71 -11.51 17.85
CA VAL A 101 4.36 -12.08 19.17
C VAL A 101 3.48 -11.14 20.01
N ALA A 102 3.25 -9.90 19.55
CA ALA A 102 2.57 -8.87 20.33
C ALA A 102 1.10 -8.62 19.92
N ASP A 103 0.55 -9.38 18.95
CA ASP A 103 -0.87 -9.34 18.55
C ASP A 103 -1.61 -10.61 18.99
#